data_AF-A0A7C6P3N3-F1
#
_entry.id   AF-A0A7C6P3N3-F1
#
_cell.length_a   1.000
_cell.length_b   1.000
_cell.length_c   1.000
_cell.angle_alpha   90.00
_cell.angle_beta   90.00
_cell.angle_gamma   90.00
#
_symmetry.space_group_name_H-M   'P 1'
#
loop_
_entity.id
_entity.type
_entity.pdbx_description
1 polymer ?
#
loop_
_entity_poly.entity_id
_entity_poly.type
_entity_poly.pdbx_seq_one_letter_code
_entity_poly.pdbx_strand_id
1 'polypeptide(L)'
;MFVIDSKVYNEIIKLINRKVEGDYWDYKQEWHSDNERLLLDILCFANTVHNKDCYLIIGVADNGDIIGLNKNSPNRKNQVAVIDLLSNSMFAGDFVPEVSVETILINKKEIDVLTVFNSYNVPFYLRSKSRKYHSIVEGYIYSRKNDRNTPISENSSMQQIELLWKKRLGLLSPPLEQIISRMRNKSEWQEIGDTYYNVFNPDFKIKEEWDQEEYRDYKREFYSYNQYNESTNYINLYILCRETVLKEFQVVLLDSGRYKTPAPTWGFIKDPTRYSESLYAYKYIVKDSLDYALQQFIYDEDSEEARIAKGRFDEVVLYFENKREQVEFHQLIESYPACVENYINDAKLRKYHISSNNKLEIKDCTEKLITAFAFKRFLSDNHRKKAGVDVKRIKSISIINKSLGLLCSSDIAEHRVDINETGKVKHFLYNGESRKAANSYYYNADKYWTRDFLNFVEPITTDWEKDYSIDMCDGYEWRCDLKYDDGTSKLIKGNVPPPFSDDVERRIRNLVAFDEAPMLFT
;
A
#
# COMPACT_ATOMS: atom_id res chain seq x y z
N MET A 1 -8.57 -21.46 11.15
CA MET A 1 -8.89 -21.18 9.74
C MET A 1 -7.57 -20.83 9.09
N PHE A 2 -6.93 -21.77 8.40
CA PHE A 2 -5.63 -21.53 7.77
C PHE A 2 -5.86 -20.57 6.60
N VAL A 3 -5.26 -19.38 6.69
CA VAL A 3 -5.19 -18.43 5.60
C VAL A 3 -4.27 -19.06 4.56
N ILE A 4 -4.84 -19.76 3.59
CA ILE A 4 -4.12 -20.19 2.39
C ILE A 4 -3.77 -18.89 1.64
N ASP A 5 -2.51 -18.70 1.27
CA ASP A 5 -2.19 -17.65 0.31
C ASP A 5 -2.95 -17.95 -1.00
N SER A 6 -4.00 -17.16 -1.23
CA SER A 6 -4.88 -17.31 -2.39
C SER A 6 -4.12 -17.24 -3.72
N LYS A 7 -2.93 -16.64 -3.75
CA LYS A 7 -2.10 -16.53 -4.95
C LYS A 7 -1.41 -17.84 -5.28
N VAL A 8 -0.74 -18.49 -4.31
CA VAL A 8 -0.07 -19.78 -4.49
C VAL A 8 -1.08 -20.84 -4.92
N TYR A 9 -2.21 -20.95 -4.21
CA TYR A 9 -3.27 -21.91 -4.53
C TYR A 9 -3.74 -21.81 -5.99
N ASN A 10 -4.02 -20.59 -6.46
CA ASN A 10 -4.49 -20.35 -7.82
C ASN A 10 -3.43 -20.69 -8.88
N GLU A 11 -2.16 -20.34 -8.62
CA GLU A 11 -1.07 -20.68 -9.54
C GLU A 11 -0.86 -22.19 -9.62
N ILE A 12 -0.89 -22.91 -8.50
CA ILE A 12 -0.71 -24.37 -8.48
C ILE A 12 -1.83 -25.09 -9.23
N ILE A 13 -3.10 -24.68 -9.07
CA ILE A 13 -4.21 -25.23 -9.87
C ILE A 13 -3.98 -25.00 -11.35
N LYS A 14 -3.59 -23.79 -11.74
CA LYS A 14 -3.30 -23.44 -13.13
C LYS A 14 -2.16 -24.28 -13.69
N LEU A 15 -1.12 -24.55 -12.91
CA LEU A 15 0.00 -25.41 -13.30
C LEU A 15 -0.45 -26.86 -13.50
N ILE A 16 -1.12 -27.47 -12.51
CA ILE A 16 -1.64 -28.84 -12.59
C ILE A 16 -2.55 -29.04 -13.82
N ASN A 17 -3.38 -28.04 -14.12
CA ASN A 17 -4.27 -28.06 -15.29
C ASN A 17 -3.53 -28.05 -16.64
N ARG A 18 -2.25 -27.66 -16.69
CA ARG A 18 -1.43 -27.78 -17.90
C ARG A 18 -1.08 -29.22 -18.25
N LYS A 19 -1.15 -30.15 -17.28
CA LYS A 19 -0.87 -31.58 -17.46
C LYS A 19 0.53 -31.91 -17.99
N VAL A 20 1.46 -30.95 -17.89
CA VAL A 20 2.87 -31.07 -18.26
C VAL A 20 3.73 -30.31 -17.24
N GLU A 21 4.99 -30.70 -17.13
CA GLU A 21 6.02 -30.00 -16.35
C GLU A 21 6.61 -28.81 -17.14
N GLY A 22 7.40 -27.97 -16.46
CA GLY A 22 8.00 -26.81 -17.12
C GLY A 22 9.25 -26.27 -16.46
N ASP A 23 9.54 -25.02 -16.81
CA ASP A 23 10.75 -24.28 -16.42
C ASP A 23 10.81 -23.97 -14.92
N TYR A 24 9.66 -23.70 -14.30
CA TYR A 24 9.56 -23.34 -12.88
C TYR A 24 8.65 -24.26 -12.06
N TRP A 25 8.24 -25.42 -12.59
CA TRP A 25 7.50 -26.40 -11.80
C TRP A 25 7.79 -27.84 -12.23
N ASP A 26 7.66 -28.76 -11.27
CA ASP A 26 7.93 -30.19 -11.42
C ASP A 26 6.96 -30.98 -10.53
N TYR A 27 6.46 -32.11 -11.03
CA TYR A 27 5.52 -32.96 -10.30
C TYR A 27 6.27 -34.11 -9.63
N LYS A 28 5.86 -34.44 -8.40
CA LYS A 28 6.33 -35.64 -7.71
C LYS A 28 5.14 -36.34 -7.08
N GLN A 29 5.04 -37.66 -7.25
CA GLN A 29 3.97 -38.43 -6.58
C GLN A 29 4.19 -38.48 -5.06
N GLU A 30 5.45 -38.54 -4.63
CA GLU A 30 5.85 -38.65 -3.23
C GLU A 30 7.11 -37.83 -2.94
N TRP A 31 7.35 -37.54 -1.67
CA TRP A 31 8.58 -36.89 -1.23
C TRP A 31 9.78 -37.81 -1.47
N HIS A 32 10.92 -37.22 -1.84
CA HIS A 32 12.15 -37.98 -2.06
C HIS A 32 12.53 -38.81 -0.83
N SER A 33 12.82 -40.09 -1.07
CA SER A 33 13.45 -40.97 -0.09
C SER A 33 14.91 -40.60 0.18
N ASP A 34 15.58 -40.02 -0.82
CA ASP A 34 16.96 -39.56 -0.75
C ASP A 34 17.03 -38.03 -0.63
N ASN A 35 17.64 -37.56 0.46
CA ASN A 35 17.87 -36.14 0.71
C ASN A 35 18.82 -35.51 -0.32
N GLU A 36 19.75 -36.26 -0.94
CA GLU A 36 20.63 -35.73 -2.00
C GLU A 36 19.81 -35.35 -3.25
N ARG A 37 18.78 -36.13 -3.57
CA ARG A 37 17.88 -35.86 -4.71
C ARG A 37 17.01 -34.64 -4.45
N LEU A 38 16.46 -34.50 -3.24
CA LEU A 38 15.72 -33.30 -2.86
C LEU A 38 16.61 -32.05 -2.90
N LEU A 39 17.84 -32.15 -2.37
CA LEU A 39 18.80 -31.04 -2.40
C LEU A 39 19.18 -30.66 -3.83
N LEU A 40 19.36 -31.64 -4.73
CA LEU A 40 19.62 -31.40 -6.14
C LEU A 40 18.46 -30.64 -6.81
N ASP A 41 17.22 -31.04 -6.56
CA ASP A 41 16.05 -30.37 -7.13
C ASP A 41 15.93 -28.92 -6.61
N ILE A 42 16.18 -28.69 -5.31
CA ILE A 42 16.23 -27.34 -4.73
C ILE A 42 17.34 -26.51 -5.37
N LEU A 43 18.57 -27.06 -5.51
CA LEU A 43 19.68 -26.36 -6.15
C LEU A 43 19.38 -26.00 -7.61
N CYS A 44 18.79 -26.92 -8.37
CA CYS A 44 18.43 -26.67 -9.77
C CYS A 44 17.38 -25.56 -9.89
N PHE A 45 16.37 -25.55 -9.02
CA PHE A 45 15.34 -24.51 -9.00
C PHE A 45 15.83 -23.16 -8.48
N ALA A 46 16.70 -23.17 -7.47
CA ALA A 46 17.35 -21.94 -6.97
C ALA A 46 18.25 -21.32 -8.05
N ASN A 47 18.85 -22.15 -8.91
CA ASN A 47 19.73 -21.75 -10.01
C ASN A 47 19.00 -21.71 -11.37
N THR A 48 17.92 -20.95 -11.44
CA THR A 48 17.23 -20.64 -12.70
C THR A 48 17.63 -19.25 -13.22
N VAL A 49 17.62 -19.08 -14.55
CA VAL A 49 17.97 -17.82 -15.22
C VAL A 49 16.80 -16.82 -15.24
N HIS A 50 15.56 -17.31 -15.19
CA HIS A 50 14.37 -16.46 -15.15
C HIS A 50 14.11 -15.92 -13.73
N ASN A 51 13.28 -14.88 -13.63
CA ASN A 51 12.93 -14.23 -12.37
C ASN A 51 11.55 -14.68 -11.85
N LYS A 52 11.37 -15.98 -11.64
CA LYS A 52 10.13 -16.60 -11.14
C LYS A 52 10.44 -17.57 -10.01
N ASP A 53 9.56 -17.62 -9.02
CA ASP A 53 9.59 -18.67 -8.01
C ASP A 53 9.31 -20.03 -8.65
N CYS A 54 9.92 -21.07 -8.10
CA CYS A 54 9.81 -22.42 -8.60
C CYS A 54 9.05 -23.33 -7.63
N TYR A 55 8.31 -24.30 -8.16
CA TYR A 55 7.42 -25.14 -7.37
C TYR A 55 7.70 -26.63 -7.60
N LEU A 56 8.06 -27.34 -6.53
CA LEU A 56 8.01 -28.79 -6.50
C LEU A 56 6.66 -29.20 -5.91
N ILE A 57 5.79 -29.78 -6.73
CA ILE A 57 4.40 -30.07 -6.40
C ILE A 57 4.24 -31.56 -6.12
N ILE A 58 4.04 -31.90 -4.84
CA ILE A 58 4.18 -33.26 -4.32
C ILE A 58 2.80 -33.83 -3.98
N GLY A 59 2.54 -35.07 -4.39
CA GLY A 59 1.21 -35.68 -4.39
C GLY A 59 0.51 -35.60 -5.75
N VAL A 60 1.25 -35.28 -6.82
CA VAL A 60 0.78 -35.16 -8.20
C VAL A 60 1.65 -36.03 -9.11
N ALA A 61 1.03 -36.81 -9.99
CA ALA A 61 1.76 -37.62 -10.97
C ALA A 61 2.26 -36.77 -12.15
N ASP A 62 3.24 -37.26 -12.90
CA ASP A 62 3.88 -36.57 -14.03
C ASP A 62 2.88 -36.12 -15.11
N ASN A 63 1.75 -36.82 -15.24
CA ASN A 63 0.65 -36.46 -16.15
C ASN A 63 -0.30 -35.39 -15.57
N GLY A 64 0.00 -34.82 -14.40
CA GLY A 64 -0.79 -33.84 -13.67
C GLY A 64 -2.02 -34.42 -12.94
N ASP A 65 -2.09 -35.73 -12.71
CA ASP A 65 -3.17 -36.33 -11.93
C ASP A 65 -2.90 -36.23 -10.43
N ILE A 66 -3.92 -35.77 -9.69
CA ILE A 66 -3.80 -35.55 -8.24
C ILE A 66 -3.96 -36.88 -7.52
N ILE A 67 -2.84 -37.42 -7.03
CA ILE A 67 -2.80 -38.66 -6.25
C ILE A 67 -3.20 -38.37 -4.80
N GLY A 68 -2.63 -37.31 -4.23
CA GLY A 68 -2.82 -36.88 -2.86
C GLY A 68 -1.84 -37.53 -1.88
N LEU A 69 -1.55 -36.82 -0.79
CA LEU A 69 -0.74 -37.25 0.33
C LEU A 69 -1.64 -37.50 1.56
N ASN A 70 -1.16 -38.35 2.46
CA ASN A 70 -1.77 -38.59 3.76
C ASN A 70 -0.69 -38.54 4.86
N LYS A 71 -1.09 -38.74 6.12
CA LYS A 71 -0.16 -38.69 7.27
C LYS A 71 0.91 -39.79 7.25
N ASN A 72 0.63 -40.90 6.57
CA ASN A 72 1.52 -42.04 6.45
C ASN A 72 2.27 -42.06 5.10
N SER A 73 2.15 -40.99 4.30
CA SER A 73 2.90 -40.86 3.05
C SER A 73 4.41 -40.95 3.34
N PRO A 74 5.15 -41.80 2.63
CA PRO A 74 6.58 -41.98 2.86
C PRO A 74 7.36 -40.67 2.76
N ASN A 75 8.31 -40.48 3.68
CA ASN A 75 9.29 -39.39 3.65
C ASN A 75 8.70 -37.97 3.65
N ARG A 76 7.41 -37.80 3.97
CA ARG A 76 6.72 -36.51 3.96
C ARG A 76 7.46 -35.50 4.86
N LYS A 77 7.87 -34.36 4.29
CA LYS A 77 8.61 -33.31 5.00
C LYS A 77 7.72 -32.11 5.27
N ASN A 78 8.00 -31.42 6.38
CA ASN A 78 7.43 -30.11 6.70
C ASN A 78 8.51 -29.03 6.54
N GLN A 79 8.12 -27.76 6.73
CA GLN A 79 9.03 -26.61 6.63
C GLN A 79 10.33 -26.81 7.42
N VAL A 80 10.23 -27.23 8.69
CA VAL A 80 11.38 -27.40 9.59
C VAL A 80 12.35 -28.43 9.03
N ALA A 81 11.86 -29.58 8.56
CA ALA A 81 12.72 -30.62 7.99
C ALA A 81 13.46 -30.17 6.72
N VAL A 82 12.86 -29.29 5.90
CA VAL A 82 13.54 -28.73 4.71
C VAL A 82 14.55 -27.65 5.12
N ILE A 83 14.23 -26.77 6.07
CA ILE A 83 15.20 -25.79 6.61
C ILE A 83 16.40 -26.51 7.24
N ASP A 84 16.16 -27.57 8.01
CA ASP A 84 17.21 -28.38 8.63
C ASP A 84 18.10 -29.03 7.57
N LEU A 85 17.52 -29.52 6.45
CA LEU A 85 18.30 -30.05 5.33
C LEU A 85 19.23 -28.99 4.73
N LEU A 86 18.72 -27.77 4.49
CA LEU A 86 19.48 -26.69 3.87
C LEU A 86 20.54 -26.12 4.82
N SER A 87 20.22 -25.89 6.09
CA SER A 87 21.17 -25.38 7.08
C SER A 87 22.33 -26.34 7.36
N ASN A 88 22.08 -27.66 7.28
CA ASN A 88 23.13 -28.67 7.39
C ASN A 88 23.93 -28.87 6.08
N SER A 89 23.54 -28.20 5.01
CA SER A 89 24.27 -28.21 3.74
C SER A 89 25.28 -27.05 3.72
N MET A 90 26.56 -27.35 3.46
CA MET A 90 27.62 -26.34 3.48
C MET A 90 27.65 -25.54 2.16
N PHE A 91 26.75 -24.57 2.02
CA PHE A 91 26.71 -23.69 0.85
C PHE A 91 27.94 -22.77 0.74
N ALA A 92 28.30 -22.40 -0.48
CA ALA A 92 29.37 -21.44 -0.73
C ALA A 92 28.89 -20.00 -0.54
N GLY A 93 29.75 -19.18 0.08
CA GLY A 93 29.48 -17.75 0.33
C GLY A 93 28.38 -17.48 1.36
N ASP A 94 28.01 -18.47 2.17
CA ASP A 94 26.97 -18.40 3.19
C ASP A 94 25.57 -18.01 2.66
N PHE A 95 25.36 -18.16 1.34
CA PHE A 95 24.06 -17.95 0.70
C PHE A 95 23.28 -19.26 0.62
N VAL A 96 22.15 -19.33 1.33
CA VAL A 96 21.25 -20.49 1.33
C VAL A 96 19.98 -20.15 0.52
N PRO A 97 19.49 -21.05 -0.35
CA PRO A 97 18.21 -20.83 -1.03
C PRO A 97 17.06 -20.64 -0.04
N GLU A 98 16.23 -19.63 -0.29
CA GLU A 98 15.01 -19.41 0.49
C GLU A 98 13.89 -20.32 -0.02
N VAL A 99 13.18 -20.97 0.90
CA VAL A 99 12.13 -21.95 0.56
C VAL A 99 10.93 -21.88 1.51
N SER A 100 9.73 -22.23 1.01
CA SER A 100 8.53 -22.48 1.82
C SER A 100 7.88 -23.82 1.48
N VAL A 101 7.25 -24.47 2.46
CA VAL A 101 6.48 -25.70 2.31
C VAL A 101 5.07 -25.45 2.80
N GLU A 102 4.11 -25.58 1.89
CA GLU A 102 2.69 -25.38 2.16
C GLU A 102 1.89 -26.62 1.78
N THR A 103 0.94 -27.03 2.62
CA THR A 103 -0.02 -28.09 2.29
C THR A 103 -1.32 -27.45 1.83
N ILE A 104 -1.76 -27.76 0.62
CA ILE A 104 -3.02 -27.28 0.06
C ILE A 104 -3.99 -28.44 -0.21
N LEU A 105 -5.29 -28.15 -0.11
CA LEU A 105 -6.35 -29.13 -0.33
C LEU A 105 -7.00 -28.91 -1.70
N ILE A 106 -6.85 -29.87 -2.61
CA ILE A 106 -7.49 -29.86 -3.93
C ILE A 106 -8.32 -31.13 -4.08
N ASN A 107 -9.61 -30.99 -4.41
CA ASN A 107 -10.54 -32.12 -4.55
C ASN A 107 -10.53 -33.10 -3.35
N LYS A 108 -10.45 -32.55 -2.12
CA LYS A 108 -10.34 -33.30 -0.85
C LYS A 108 -9.06 -34.15 -0.71
N LYS A 109 -8.06 -33.92 -1.56
CA LYS A 109 -6.73 -34.54 -1.46
C LYS A 109 -5.73 -33.48 -1.04
N GLU A 110 -4.91 -33.78 -0.05
CA GLU A 110 -3.80 -32.92 0.35
C GLU A 110 -2.67 -33.07 -0.67
N ILE A 111 -2.06 -31.96 -1.06
CA ILE A 111 -0.77 -31.95 -1.77
C ILE A 111 0.16 -30.99 -1.04
N ASP A 112 1.46 -31.28 -1.08
CA ASP A 112 2.48 -30.41 -0.51
C ASP A 112 3.17 -29.64 -1.64
N VAL A 113 3.40 -28.36 -1.42
CA VAL A 113 4.05 -27.46 -2.38
C VAL A 113 5.31 -26.94 -1.71
N LEU A 114 6.47 -27.35 -2.24
CA LEU A 114 7.75 -26.74 -1.88
C LEU A 114 8.05 -25.63 -2.89
N THR A 115 7.97 -24.39 -2.42
CA THR A 115 8.34 -23.20 -3.18
C THR A 115 9.82 -22.90 -2.95
N VAL A 116 10.58 -22.75 -4.03
CA VAL A 116 11.95 -22.22 -4.01
C VAL A 116 11.89 -20.81 -4.57
N PHE A 117 12.17 -19.82 -3.72
CA PHE A 117 12.01 -18.42 -4.11
C PHE A 117 13.10 -17.97 -5.07
N ASN A 118 12.72 -17.13 -6.04
CA ASN A 118 13.67 -16.54 -6.95
C ASN A 118 14.70 -15.67 -6.20
N SER A 119 15.98 -15.85 -6.52
CA SER A 119 17.05 -15.06 -5.92
C SER A 119 18.04 -14.54 -6.96
N TYR A 120 18.59 -13.36 -6.69
CA TYR A 120 19.74 -12.82 -7.41
C TYR A 120 21.08 -13.28 -6.80
N ASN A 121 21.09 -14.02 -5.69
CA ASN A 121 22.32 -14.54 -5.07
C ASN A 121 22.89 -15.80 -5.75
N VAL A 122 22.37 -16.15 -6.93
CA VAL A 122 22.89 -17.23 -7.76
C VAL A 122 24.37 -17.02 -8.16
N PRO A 123 25.10 -18.08 -8.54
CA PRO A 123 24.74 -19.48 -8.38
C PRO A 123 24.86 -19.95 -6.92
N PHE A 124 23.90 -20.75 -6.46
CA PHE A 124 23.98 -21.54 -5.23
C PHE A 124 24.70 -22.86 -5.51
N TYR A 125 25.69 -23.19 -4.70
CA TYR A 125 26.39 -24.47 -4.80
C TYR A 125 27.02 -24.83 -3.47
N LEU A 126 27.37 -26.10 -3.30
CA LEU A 126 27.97 -26.60 -2.07
C LEU A 126 29.47 -26.29 -2.07
N ARG A 127 29.97 -25.64 -1.02
CA ARG A 127 31.40 -25.48 -0.76
C ARG A 127 32.04 -26.82 -0.42
N SER A 128 31.33 -27.66 0.32
CA SER A 128 31.78 -28.99 0.72
C SER A 128 30.55 -29.90 0.88
N LYS A 129 30.70 -31.18 0.56
CA LYS A 129 29.62 -32.16 0.77
C LYS A 129 29.64 -32.70 2.19
N SER A 130 28.46 -33.02 2.72
CA SER A 130 28.33 -33.78 3.95
C SER A 130 28.93 -35.18 3.76
N ARG A 131 29.54 -35.75 4.81
CA ARG A 131 30.04 -37.15 4.79
C ARG A 131 28.94 -38.18 4.52
N LYS A 132 27.68 -37.81 4.69
CA LYS A 132 26.50 -38.66 4.42
C LYS A 132 26.12 -38.68 2.94
N TYR A 133 26.66 -37.78 2.14
CA TYR A 133 26.34 -37.62 0.73
C TYR A 133 27.41 -38.28 -0.14
N HIS A 134 26.96 -39.07 -1.11
CA HIS A 134 27.83 -39.88 -1.95
C HIS A 134 27.78 -39.46 -3.41
N SER A 135 26.65 -38.91 -3.86
CA SER A 135 26.37 -38.66 -5.27
C SER A 135 26.55 -37.19 -5.64
N ILE A 136 26.12 -36.26 -4.79
CA ILE A 136 26.27 -34.82 -5.03
C ILE A 136 27.74 -34.41 -4.89
N VAL A 137 28.21 -33.54 -5.78
CA VAL A 137 29.61 -33.15 -5.90
C VAL A 137 29.76 -31.70 -5.42
N GLU A 138 30.69 -31.46 -4.49
CA GLU A 138 31.04 -30.10 -4.07
C GLU A 138 31.60 -29.26 -5.23
N GLY A 139 31.29 -27.96 -5.23
CA GLY A 139 31.72 -27.01 -6.27
C GLY A 139 30.90 -27.07 -7.57
N TYR A 140 30.08 -28.09 -7.78
CA TYR A 140 29.22 -28.16 -8.96
C TYR A 140 28.03 -27.22 -8.82
N ILE A 141 27.73 -26.50 -9.90
CA ILE A 141 26.58 -25.62 -10.02
C ILE A 141 25.53 -26.41 -10.78
N TYR A 142 24.50 -26.85 -10.06
CA TYR A 142 23.35 -27.54 -10.66
C TYR A 142 22.29 -26.52 -11.03
N SER A 143 21.78 -26.57 -12.25
CA SER A 143 20.74 -25.65 -12.72
C SER A 143 19.61 -26.40 -13.43
N ARG A 144 18.47 -25.73 -13.56
CA ARG A 144 17.36 -26.18 -14.40
C ARG A 144 17.32 -25.40 -15.72
N LYS A 145 17.09 -26.13 -16.82
CA LYS A 145 16.80 -25.56 -18.14
C LYS A 145 15.56 -26.23 -18.70
N ASN A 146 14.49 -25.46 -18.85
CA ASN A 146 13.15 -25.99 -19.16
C ASN A 146 12.75 -27.04 -18.10
N ASP A 147 12.35 -28.23 -18.51
CA ASP A 147 11.96 -29.35 -17.66
C ASP A 147 13.14 -30.20 -17.18
N ARG A 148 14.40 -29.84 -17.50
CA ARG A 148 15.58 -30.67 -17.21
C ARG A 148 16.47 -30.09 -16.14
N ASN A 149 16.69 -30.88 -15.10
CA ASN A 149 17.72 -30.64 -14.09
C ASN A 149 19.09 -31.12 -14.58
N THR A 150 20.14 -30.46 -14.11
CA THR A 150 21.53 -30.91 -14.32
C THR A 150 21.71 -32.28 -13.64
N PRO A 151 22.24 -33.30 -14.32
CA PRO A 151 22.49 -34.60 -13.70
C PRO A 151 23.37 -34.48 -12.45
N ILE A 152 23.11 -35.27 -11.42
CA ILE A 152 23.83 -35.18 -10.14
C ILE A 152 25.36 -35.38 -10.26
N SER A 153 25.78 -36.15 -11.27
CA SER A 153 27.17 -36.46 -11.58
C SER A 153 27.86 -35.41 -12.47
N GLU A 154 27.13 -34.39 -12.94
CA GLU A 154 27.60 -33.41 -13.92
C GLU A 154 27.45 -31.99 -13.40
N ASN A 155 28.25 -31.08 -13.96
CA ASN A 155 28.11 -29.65 -13.72
C ASN A 155 27.26 -29.02 -14.83
N SER A 156 26.63 -27.88 -14.55
CA SER A 156 25.92 -27.12 -15.60
C SER A 156 26.90 -26.70 -16.71
N SER A 157 26.37 -26.49 -17.93
CA SER A 157 27.20 -25.99 -19.01
C SER A 157 27.79 -24.61 -18.69
N MET A 158 28.95 -24.30 -19.25
CA MET A 158 29.60 -23.00 -19.05
C MET A 158 28.69 -21.82 -19.41
N GLN A 159 27.89 -21.94 -20.48
CA GLN A 159 26.94 -20.90 -20.87
C GLN A 159 25.88 -20.67 -19.80
N GLN A 160 25.39 -21.75 -19.18
CA GLN A 160 24.38 -21.66 -18.13
C GLN A 160 24.96 -21.05 -16.84
N ILE A 161 26.18 -21.44 -16.48
CA ILE A 161 26.92 -20.84 -15.35
C ILE A 161 27.14 -19.34 -15.60
N GLU A 162 27.55 -18.95 -16.81
CA GLU A 162 27.71 -17.55 -17.19
C GLU A 162 26.40 -16.76 -17.07
N LEU A 163 25.27 -17.34 -17.51
CA LEU A 163 23.96 -16.70 -17.36
C LEU A 163 23.58 -16.51 -15.89
N LEU A 164 23.88 -17.47 -15.01
CA LEU A 164 23.64 -17.30 -13.57
C LEU A 164 24.48 -16.17 -12.98
N TRP A 165 25.75 -16.04 -13.37
CA TRP A 165 26.58 -14.89 -12.98
C TRP A 165 26.06 -13.57 -13.54
N LYS A 166 25.61 -13.55 -14.80
CA LYS A 166 24.96 -12.37 -15.39
C LYS A 166 23.68 -12.01 -14.62
N LYS A 167 22.88 -12.99 -14.21
CA LYS A 167 21.70 -12.78 -13.36
C LYS A 167 22.13 -12.13 -12.05
N ARG A 168 23.12 -12.70 -11.35
CA ARG A 168 23.66 -12.15 -10.09
C ARG A 168 24.10 -10.69 -10.22
N LEU A 169 24.74 -10.36 -11.34
CA LEU A 169 25.23 -9.02 -11.64
C LEU A 169 24.16 -8.08 -12.24
N GLY A 170 22.93 -8.55 -12.41
CA GLY A 170 21.83 -7.77 -13.02
C GLY A 170 21.95 -7.57 -14.53
N LEU A 171 22.89 -8.24 -15.19
CA LEU A 171 23.23 -8.06 -16.61
C LEU A 171 22.25 -8.75 -17.59
N LEU A 172 21.26 -9.48 -17.07
CA LEU A 172 20.22 -10.09 -17.90
C LEU A 172 18.97 -9.22 -18.04
N SER A 173 18.82 -8.20 -17.21
CA SER A 173 17.73 -7.24 -17.32
C SER A 173 18.05 -6.20 -18.40
N PRO A 174 17.05 -5.73 -19.17
CA PRO A 174 17.22 -4.58 -20.05
C PRO A 174 17.78 -3.37 -19.28
N PRO A 175 18.59 -2.49 -19.91
CA PRO A 175 19.20 -1.35 -19.23
C PRO A 175 18.23 -0.46 -18.46
N LEU A 176 17.01 -0.27 -18.96
CA LEU A 176 15.97 0.51 -18.27
C LEU A 176 15.60 -0.11 -16.92
N GLU A 177 15.38 -1.42 -16.87
CA GLU A 177 15.05 -2.12 -15.61
C GLU A 177 16.21 -2.05 -14.61
N GLN A 178 17.46 -2.17 -15.10
CA GLN A 178 18.65 -2.02 -14.25
C GLN A 178 18.72 -0.63 -13.61
N ILE A 179 18.46 0.42 -14.39
CA ILE A 179 18.46 1.80 -13.91
C ILE A 179 17.37 2.01 -12.84
N ILE A 180 16.15 1.56 -13.13
CA ILE A 180 15.02 1.68 -12.20
C ILE A 180 15.27 0.92 -10.89
N SER A 181 15.89 -0.26 -10.96
CA SER A 181 16.27 -0.99 -9.77
C SER A 181 17.30 -0.21 -8.93
N ARG A 182 18.27 0.45 -9.57
CA ARG A 182 19.30 1.26 -8.89
C ARG A 182 18.79 2.60 -8.38
N MET A 183 17.73 3.17 -8.96
CA MET A 183 17.07 4.39 -8.45
C MET A 183 16.57 4.24 -7.00
N ARG A 184 16.32 3.01 -6.54
CA ARG A 184 15.92 2.73 -5.15
C ARG A 184 17.00 3.10 -4.13
N ASN A 185 18.26 3.19 -4.54
CA ASN A 185 19.37 3.56 -3.68
C ASN A 185 20.02 4.85 -4.17
N LYS A 186 19.50 6.00 -3.72
CA LYS A 186 19.98 7.33 -4.13
C LYS A 186 21.47 7.55 -3.85
N SER A 187 22.03 6.89 -2.83
CA SER A 187 23.45 7.00 -2.49
C SER A 187 24.39 6.46 -3.58
N GLU A 188 23.89 5.64 -4.51
CA GLU A 188 24.64 5.19 -5.68
C GLU A 188 24.66 6.21 -6.83
N TRP A 189 24.00 7.35 -6.66
CA TRP A 189 23.87 8.38 -7.68
C TRP A 189 24.58 9.65 -7.25
N GLN A 190 25.35 10.22 -8.18
CA GLN A 190 26.02 11.49 -8.01
C GLN A 190 25.40 12.51 -8.96
N GLU A 191 25.01 13.66 -8.42
CA GLU A 191 24.48 14.78 -9.19
C GLU A 191 25.61 15.71 -9.64
N ILE A 192 25.65 16.03 -10.93
CA ILE A 192 26.57 17.00 -11.53
C ILE A 192 25.77 17.87 -12.50
N GLY A 193 25.49 19.11 -12.11
CA GLY A 193 24.58 19.98 -12.86
C GLY A 193 23.20 19.34 -12.97
N ASP A 194 22.62 19.35 -14.17
CA ASP A 194 21.28 18.78 -14.44
C ASP A 194 21.34 17.27 -14.77
N THR A 195 22.35 16.53 -14.29
CA THR A 195 22.51 15.11 -14.59
C THR A 195 22.92 14.30 -13.36
N TYR A 196 22.19 13.21 -13.10
CA TYR A 196 22.55 12.18 -12.15
C TYR A 196 23.29 11.04 -12.86
N TYR A 197 24.44 10.65 -12.33
CA TYR A 197 25.25 9.54 -12.82
C TYR A 197 25.29 8.43 -11.77
N ASN A 198 25.09 7.18 -12.18
CA ASN A 198 25.31 6.07 -11.26
C ASN A 198 26.82 5.83 -11.05
N VAL A 199 27.26 5.84 -9.80
CA VAL A 199 28.68 5.73 -9.41
C VAL A 199 29.29 4.40 -9.85
N PHE A 200 28.52 3.31 -9.81
CA PHE A 200 28.99 1.97 -10.18
C PHE A 200 28.86 1.66 -11.66
N ASN A 201 27.99 2.37 -12.38
CA ASN A 201 27.82 2.24 -13.81
C ASN A 201 27.57 3.61 -14.47
N PRO A 202 28.63 4.37 -14.81
CA PRO A 202 28.51 5.71 -15.38
C PRO A 202 27.82 5.79 -16.74
N ASP A 203 27.62 4.65 -17.42
CA ASP A 203 26.78 4.57 -18.61
C ASP A 203 25.31 4.87 -18.27
N PHE A 204 24.88 4.70 -17.02
CA PHE A 204 23.52 5.00 -16.57
C PHE A 204 23.43 6.46 -16.14
N LYS A 205 22.56 7.22 -16.82
CA LYS A 205 22.37 8.65 -16.58
C LYS A 205 20.89 8.99 -16.47
N ILE A 206 20.58 9.97 -15.64
CA ILE A 206 19.26 10.61 -15.58
C ILE A 206 19.50 12.10 -15.81
N LYS A 207 18.97 12.65 -16.89
CA LYS A 207 19.24 14.03 -17.30
C LYS A 207 17.95 14.85 -17.27
N GLU A 208 18.02 16.01 -16.65
CA GLU A 208 16.98 17.02 -16.65
C GLU A 208 17.28 18.07 -17.71
N GLU A 209 16.27 18.47 -18.48
CA GLU A 209 16.36 19.52 -19.48
C GLU A 209 15.16 20.46 -19.35
N TRP A 210 15.44 21.75 -19.25
CA TRP A 210 14.40 22.78 -19.34
C TRP A 210 13.82 22.80 -20.74
N ASP A 211 12.49 22.77 -20.84
CA ASP A 211 11.83 22.95 -22.12
C ASP A 211 12.08 24.40 -22.62
N GLN A 212 12.82 24.52 -23.72
CA GLN A 212 13.24 25.82 -24.26
C GLN A 212 12.13 26.51 -25.06
N GLU A 213 11.06 25.80 -25.44
CA GLU A 213 9.92 26.36 -26.17
C GLU A 213 8.82 26.91 -25.22
N GLU A 214 9.03 26.77 -23.91
CA GLU A 214 7.97 26.70 -22.90
C GLU A 214 7.48 28.04 -22.31
N TYR A 215 7.95 29.17 -22.84
CA TYR A 215 7.59 30.51 -22.32
C TYR A 215 6.18 31.01 -22.72
N ARG A 216 5.34 30.22 -23.40
CA ARG A 216 4.17 30.79 -24.11
C ARG A 216 2.76 30.40 -23.66
N ASP A 217 2.47 29.25 -23.06
CA ASP A 217 1.05 28.97 -22.72
C ASP A 217 0.77 27.73 -21.82
N TYR A 218 1.67 27.35 -20.90
CA TYR A 218 1.37 26.18 -20.05
C TYR A 218 0.31 26.51 -19.00
N LYS A 219 -0.91 26.06 -19.31
CA LYS A 219 -2.06 26.08 -18.42
C LYS A 219 -1.72 25.27 -17.17
N ARG A 220 -1.73 25.93 -16.01
CA ARG A 220 -1.52 25.28 -14.71
C ARG A 220 -2.55 24.18 -14.55
N GLU A 221 -2.09 22.99 -14.19
CA GLU A 221 -2.99 21.88 -13.88
C GLU A 221 -3.61 22.07 -12.50
N PHE A 222 -4.80 21.50 -12.29
CA PHE A 222 -5.62 21.77 -11.10
C PHE A 222 -4.89 21.51 -9.77
N TYR A 223 -3.99 20.52 -9.73
CA TYR A 223 -3.21 20.18 -8.54
C TYR A 223 -2.24 21.29 -8.13
N SER A 224 -1.86 22.18 -9.05
CA SER A 224 -1.04 23.37 -8.76
C SER A 224 -1.76 24.33 -7.83
N TYR A 225 -3.08 24.48 -7.97
CA TYR A 225 -3.90 25.35 -7.13
C TYR A 225 -4.11 24.81 -5.70
N ASN A 226 -3.73 23.55 -5.43
CA ASN A 226 -3.65 23.07 -4.07
C ASN A 226 -2.29 23.36 -3.42
N GLN A 227 -1.30 23.94 -4.10
CA GLN A 227 -0.02 24.34 -3.48
C GLN A 227 -0.16 25.65 -2.69
N TYR A 228 0.85 25.97 -1.85
CA TYR A 228 0.90 27.29 -1.21
C TYR A 228 1.22 28.38 -2.24
N ASN A 229 2.18 28.11 -3.13
CA ASN A 229 2.43 28.88 -4.32
C ASN A 229 2.04 28.04 -5.55
N GLU A 230 1.10 28.52 -6.35
CA GLU A 230 0.62 27.82 -7.54
C GLU A 230 1.54 27.96 -8.77
N SER A 231 2.72 28.57 -8.59
CA SER A 231 3.73 28.66 -9.65
C SER A 231 4.21 27.26 -10.02
N THR A 232 4.02 26.93 -11.29
CA THR A 232 4.29 25.62 -11.87
C THR A 232 5.15 25.79 -13.10
N ASN A 233 6.19 24.98 -13.23
CA ASN A 233 6.99 24.84 -14.45
C ASN A 233 7.06 23.36 -14.82
N TYR A 234 7.48 23.06 -16.04
CA TYR A 234 7.74 21.71 -16.47
C TYR A 234 9.18 21.59 -16.97
N ILE A 235 9.71 20.38 -16.87
CA ILE A 235 11.00 20.00 -17.44
C ILE A 235 10.85 18.62 -18.06
N ASN A 236 11.70 18.30 -19.03
CA ASN A 236 11.83 16.94 -19.54
C ASN A 236 12.92 16.22 -18.75
N LEU A 237 12.65 14.96 -18.40
CA LEU A 237 13.60 14.10 -17.73
C LEU A 237 13.82 12.84 -18.58
N TYR A 238 15.09 12.58 -18.89
CA TYR A 238 15.52 11.47 -19.73
C TYR A 238 16.26 10.43 -18.88
N ILE A 239 15.85 9.16 -19.01
CA ILE A 239 16.64 8.02 -18.54
C ILE A 239 17.48 7.53 -19.71
N LEU A 240 18.81 7.56 -19.57
CA LEU A 240 19.75 7.19 -20.62
C LEU A 240 20.63 6.00 -20.21
N CYS A 241 20.96 5.19 -21.21
CA CYS A 241 22.13 4.31 -21.18
C CYS A 241 23.10 4.78 -22.27
N ARG A 242 24.28 5.23 -21.87
CA ARG A 242 25.26 5.98 -22.66
C ARG A 242 24.64 7.26 -23.21
N GLU A 243 24.33 7.27 -24.50
CA GLU A 243 23.67 8.37 -25.22
C GLU A 243 22.27 7.97 -25.73
N THR A 244 21.83 6.74 -25.45
CA THR A 244 20.52 6.25 -25.88
C THR A 244 19.48 6.61 -24.84
N VAL A 245 18.48 7.39 -25.22
CA VAL A 245 17.28 7.65 -24.42
C VAL A 245 16.46 6.37 -24.36
N LEU A 246 16.31 5.82 -23.16
CA LEU A 246 15.51 4.61 -22.90
C LEU A 246 14.07 4.96 -22.53
N LYS A 247 13.88 6.11 -21.87
CA LYS A 247 12.58 6.61 -21.44
C LYS A 247 12.64 8.13 -21.22
N GLU A 248 11.55 8.79 -21.56
CA GLU A 248 11.31 10.22 -21.33
C GLU A 248 10.11 10.39 -20.39
N PHE A 249 10.19 11.40 -19.52
CA PHE A 249 9.14 11.82 -18.62
C PHE A 249 8.96 13.33 -18.70
N GLN A 250 7.72 13.78 -18.66
CA GLN A 250 7.42 15.16 -18.29
C GLN A 250 7.41 15.23 -16.76
N VAL A 251 8.21 16.12 -16.19
CA VAL A 251 8.29 16.39 -14.75
C VAL A 251 7.69 17.76 -14.48
N VAL A 252 6.85 17.84 -13.47
CA VAL A 252 6.26 19.09 -13.01
C VAL A 252 6.99 19.59 -11.77
N LEU A 253 7.42 20.86 -11.81
CA LEU A 253 7.99 21.62 -10.72
C LEU A 253 6.88 22.43 -10.06
N LEU A 254 6.58 22.13 -8.80
CA LEU A 254 5.50 22.71 -8.02
C LEU A 254 6.03 23.61 -6.90
N ASP A 255 5.17 24.52 -6.45
CA ASP A 255 5.43 25.40 -5.30
C ASP A 255 6.71 26.23 -5.48
N SER A 256 6.90 26.78 -6.68
CA SER A 256 8.13 27.50 -7.10
C SER A 256 9.40 26.65 -7.11
N GLY A 257 9.27 25.35 -7.39
CA GLY A 257 10.40 24.42 -7.50
C GLY A 257 10.77 23.71 -6.20
N ARG A 258 10.01 23.91 -5.11
CA ARG A 258 10.21 23.19 -3.84
C ARG A 258 9.91 21.71 -3.94
N TYR A 259 9.08 21.30 -4.90
CA TYR A 259 8.75 19.90 -5.12
C TYR A 259 8.72 19.59 -6.61
N LYS A 260 9.35 18.47 -7.00
CA LYS A 260 9.31 17.95 -8.36
C LYS A 260 8.78 16.53 -8.37
N THR A 261 7.94 16.22 -9.36
CA THR A 261 7.33 14.90 -9.54
C THR A 261 7.06 14.66 -11.03
N PRO A 262 7.09 13.41 -11.51
CA PRO A 262 6.55 13.11 -12.83
C PRO A 262 5.09 13.57 -12.93
N ALA A 263 4.71 14.09 -14.10
CA ALA A 263 3.37 14.57 -14.35
C ALA A 263 2.37 13.41 -14.16
N PRO A 264 1.39 13.53 -13.25
CA PRO A 264 0.50 12.41 -12.94
C PRO A 264 -0.41 12.08 -14.14
N THR A 265 -0.86 10.83 -14.21
CA THR A 265 -1.70 10.33 -15.31
C THR A 265 -3.15 10.76 -15.12
N TRP A 266 -3.86 11.08 -16.21
CA TRP A 266 -5.29 11.35 -16.18
C TRP A 266 -6.13 10.08 -16.05
N GLY A 267 -7.10 10.12 -15.13
CA GLY A 267 -8.19 9.15 -15.02
C GLY A 267 -9.53 9.83 -15.30
N PHE A 268 -10.38 9.15 -16.07
CA PHE A 268 -11.71 9.64 -16.44
C PHE A 268 -12.74 8.57 -16.07
N ILE A 269 -13.71 8.94 -15.24
CA ILE A 269 -14.90 8.12 -14.95
C ILE A 269 -15.95 8.50 -15.97
N LYS A 270 -16.44 7.54 -16.74
CA LYS A 270 -17.46 7.79 -17.76
C LYS A 270 -18.85 7.89 -17.14
N ASP A 271 -19.71 8.68 -17.77
CA ASP A 271 -21.13 8.67 -17.43
C ASP A 271 -21.77 7.37 -17.96
N PRO A 272 -22.40 6.55 -17.10
CA PRO A 272 -23.05 5.30 -17.51
C PRO A 272 -24.28 5.52 -18.42
N THR A 273 -24.85 6.73 -18.41
CA THR A 273 -25.96 7.14 -19.28
C THR A 273 -25.49 7.85 -20.55
N ARG A 274 -24.29 8.46 -20.53
CA ARG A 274 -23.68 9.18 -21.65
C ARG A 274 -22.22 8.78 -21.84
N TYR A 275 -21.98 7.62 -22.43
CA TYR A 275 -20.64 7.03 -22.57
C TYR A 275 -19.59 7.91 -23.30
N SER A 276 -20.00 8.93 -24.04
CA SER A 276 -19.11 9.91 -24.68
C SER A 276 -18.66 11.05 -23.76
N GLU A 277 -19.28 11.19 -22.57
CA GLU A 277 -18.99 12.23 -21.59
C GLU A 277 -18.28 11.64 -20.36
N SER A 278 -17.31 12.37 -19.83
CA SER A 278 -16.66 12.02 -18.56
C SER A 278 -17.42 12.70 -17.42
N LEU A 279 -17.92 11.91 -16.47
CA LEU A 279 -18.60 12.42 -15.27
C LEU A 279 -17.60 13.04 -14.29
N TYR A 280 -16.42 12.44 -14.15
CA TYR A 280 -15.37 12.91 -13.27
C TYR A 280 -13.99 12.76 -13.91
N ALA A 281 -13.11 13.73 -13.67
CA ALA A 281 -11.71 13.71 -14.10
C ALA A 281 -10.80 13.88 -12.89
N TYR A 282 -9.74 13.08 -12.81
CA TYR A 282 -8.79 13.11 -11.69
C TYR A 282 -7.38 12.72 -12.15
N LYS A 283 -6.38 12.93 -11.28
CA LYS A 283 -4.99 12.55 -11.52
C LYS A 283 -4.56 11.42 -10.59
N TYR A 284 -3.75 10.51 -11.11
CA TYR A 284 -3.22 9.40 -10.33
C TYR A 284 -1.79 9.01 -10.71
N ILE A 285 -1.15 8.30 -9.80
CA ILE A 285 0.12 7.60 -9.98
C ILE A 285 -0.08 6.14 -9.53
N VAL A 286 0.53 5.20 -10.23
CA VAL A 286 0.49 3.78 -9.86
C VAL A 286 1.81 3.40 -9.21
N LYS A 287 1.78 2.82 -8.01
CA LYS A 287 2.97 2.56 -7.18
C LYS A 287 3.94 1.56 -7.82
N ASP A 288 3.46 0.65 -8.65
CA ASP A 288 4.30 -0.30 -9.39
C ASP A 288 4.82 0.24 -10.75
N SER A 289 4.59 1.53 -11.07
CA SER A 289 5.02 2.14 -12.33
C SER A 289 6.41 2.78 -12.29
N LEU A 290 6.96 3.04 -13.48
CA LEU A 290 8.19 3.81 -13.65
C LEU A 290 8.06 5.24 -13.10
N ASP A 291 6.89 5.87 -13.27
CA ASP A 291 6.62 7.22 -12.76
C ASP A 291 6.73 7.27 -11.24
N TYR A 292 6.22 6.26 -10.53
CA TYR A 292 6.36 6.21 -9.08
C TYR A 292 7.82 5.99 -8.66
N ALA A 293 8.53 5.07 -9.33
CA ALA A 293 9.96 4.86 -9.06
C ALA A 293 10.78 6.15 -9.26
N LEU A 294 10.50 6.89 -10.33
CA LEU A 294 11.14 8.18 -10.60
C LEU A 294 10.74 9.24 -9.56
N GLN A 295 9.46 9.32 -9.18
CA GLN A 295 8.99 10.22 -8.13
C GLN A 295 9.76 9.99 -6.82
N GLN A 296 9.91 8.72 -6.40
CA GLN A 296 10.66 8.40 -5.19
C GLN A 296 12.13 8.78 -5.32
N PHE A 297 12.73 8.63 -6.50
CA PHE A 297 14.11 9.01 -6.77
C PHE A 297 14.35 10.53 -6.68
N ILE A 298 13.53 11.35 -7.35
CA ILE A 298 13.75 12.80 -7.43
C ILE A 298 13.20 13.59 -6.22
N TYR A 299 12.37 12.96 -5.38
CA TYR A 299 11.80 13.58 -4.20
C TYR A 299 12.84 13.78 -3.09
N ASP A 300 13.11 15.01 -2.69
CA ASP A 300 13.94 15.31 -1.52
C ASP A 300 13.14 15.13 -0.23
N GLU A 301 13.36 14.00 0.48
CA GLU A 301 12.66 13.69 1.72
C GLU A 301 13.23 14.43 2.94
N ASP A 302 14.48 14.91 2.86
CA ASP A 302 15.17 15.62 3.92
C ASP A 302 14.73 17.09 3.99
N SER A 303 14.32 17.67 2.85
CA SER A 303 13.77 19.02 2.76
C SER A 303 12.36 19.13 3.35
N GLU A 304 12.18 19.97 4.39
CA GLU A 304 10.88 20.27 4.98
C GLU A 304 9.92 20.93 3.98
N GLU A 305 10.43 21.84 3.16
CA GLU A 305 9.64 22.50 2.12
C GLU A 305 9.11 21.49 1.10
N ALA A 306 9.96 20.54 0.67
CA ALA A 306 9.55 19.48 -0.25
C ALA A 306 8.50 18.56 0.38
N ARG A 307 8.65 18.19 1.66
CA ARG A 307 7.64 17.39 2.39
C ARG A 307 6.28 18.08 2.44
N ILE A 308 6.24 19.38 2.71
CA ILE A 308 5.00 20.17 2.77
C ILE A 308 4.34 20.24 1.39
N ALA A 309 5.10 20.61 0.36
CA ALA A 309 4.57 20.71 -1.01
C ALA A 309 4.10 19.36 -1.56
N LYS A 310 4.83 18.27 -1.26
CA LYS A 310 4.41 16.90 -1.57
C LYS A 310 3.13 16.51 -0.83
N GLY A 311 3.00 16.83 0.46
CA GLY A 311 1.78 16.55 1.22
C GLY A 311 0.55 17.17 0.57
N ARG A 312 0.66 18.43 0.14
CA ARG A 312 -0.41 19.14 -0.59
C ARG A 312 -0.68 18.54 -1.97
N PHE A 313 0.35 18.06 -2.67
CA PHE A 313 0.15 17.32 -3.92
C PHE A 313 -0.60 16.00 -3.69
N ASP A 314 -0.21 15.24 -2.67
CA ASP A 314 -0.76 13.93 -2.34
C ASP A 314 -2.22 13.98 -1.87
N GLU A 315 -2.68 15.12 -1.37
CA GLU A 315 -4.09 15.38 -1.06
C GLU A 315 -5.00 15.31 -2.30
N VAL A 316 -4.48 15.66 -3.47
CA VAL A 316 -5.25 15.83 -4.72
C VAL A 316 -4.82 14.89 -5.84
N VAL A 317 -3.92 13.95 -5.55
CA VAL A 317 -3.48 12.90 -6.47
C VAL A 317 -3.70 11.53 -5.83
N LEU A 318 -4.32 10.63 -6.62
CA LEU A 318 -4.60 9.27 -6.19
C LEU A 318 -3.38 8.37 -6.40
N TYR A 319 -3.15 7.46 -5.45
CA TYR A 319 -2.10 6.44 -5.56
C TYR A 319 -2.76 5.07 -5.54
N PHE A 320 -2.62 4.33 -6.65
CA PHE A 320 -3.08 2.95 -6.75
C PHE A 320 -1.89 2.00 -6.58
N GLU A 321 -2.08 0.85 -5.97
CA GLU A 321 -1.03 -0.17 -5.82
C GLU A 321 -0.55 -0.69 -7.16
N ASN A 322 -1.48 -0.89 -8.09
CA ASN A 322 -1.23 -1.41 -9.43
C ASN A 322 -2.35 -0.99 -10.39
N LYS A 323 -2.15 -1.25 -11.68
CA LYS A 323 -3.13 -0.89 -12.72
C LYS A 323 -4.47 -1.60 -12.54
N ARG A 324 -4.48 -2.82 -12.00
CA ARG A 324 -5.72 -3.58 -11.75
C ARG A 324 -6.60 -2.86 -10.72
N GLU A 325 -6.03 -2.39 -9.61
CA GLU A 325 -6.78 -1.64 -8.61
C GLU A 325 -7.41 -0.38 -9.20
N GLN A 326 -6.67 0.35 -10.05
CA GLN A 326 -7.20 1.52 -10.73
C GLN A 326 -8.41 1.20 -11.61
N VAL A 327 -8.39 0.05 -12.31
CA VAL A 327 -9.52 -0.42 -13.13
C VAL A 327 -10.70 -0.84 -12.27
N GLU A 328 -10.47 -1.56 -11.17
CA GLU A 328 -11.52 -1.93 -10.20
C GLU A 328 -12.19 -0.68 -9.60
N PHE A 329 -11.39 0.35 -9.30
CA PHE A 329 -11.90 1.64 -8.81
C PHE A 329 -12.81 2.33 -9.82
N HIS A 330 -12.42 2.34 -11.11
CA HIS A 330 -13.27 2.86 -12.20
C HIS A 330 -14.59 2.10 -12.28
N GLN A 331 -14.52 0.78 -12.37
CA GLN A 331 -15.69 -0.08 -12.53
C GLN A 331 -16.68 0.08 -11.38
N LEU A 332 -16.19 0.23 -10.14
CA LEU A 332 -17.03 0.44 -8.97
C LEU A 332 -17.87 1.71 -9.08
N ILE A 333 -17.24 2.83 -9.46
CA ILE A 333 -17.92 4.13 -9.57
C ILE A 333 -18.84 4.15 -10.79
N GLU A 334 -18.40 3.66 -11.94
CA GLU A 334 -19.22 3.63 -13.17
C GLU A 334 -20.46 2.73 -13.01
N SER A 335 -20.33 1.60 -12.30
CA SER A 335 -21.46 0.69 -12.05
C SER A 335 -22.43 1.24 -10.99
N TYR A 336 -21.95 2.04 -10.04
CA TYR A 336 -22.78 2.61 -8.98
C TYR A 336 -22.33 4.04 -8.61
N PRO A 337 -22.64 5.07 -9.42
CA PRO A 337 -22.13 6.44 -9.21
C PRO A 337 -22.53 7.07 -7.87
N ALA A 338 -23.65 6.65 -7.28
CA ALA A 338 -24.11 7.14 -5.98
C ALA A 338 -23.12 6.81 -4.85
N CYS A 339 -22.21 5.83 -5.00
CA CYS A 339 -21.23 5.49 -3.97
C CYS A 339 -20.26 6.63 -3.63
N VAL A 340 -20.05 7.59 -4.55
CA VAL A 340 -19.16 8.74 -4.32
C VAL A 340 -19.90 10.03 -3.98
N GLU A 341 -21.24 10.04 -4.03
CA GLU A 341 -22.03 11.27 -3.93
C GLU A 341 -21.81 12.03 -2.61
N ASN A 342 -21.81 11.31 -1.48
CA ASN A 342 -21.54 11.92 -0.17
C ASN A 342 -20.14 12.52 -0.10
N TYR A 343 -19.12 11.85 -0.67
CA TYR A 343 -17.75 12.35 -0.70
C TYR A 343 -17.62 13.61 -1.57
N ILE A 344 -18.29 13.63 -2.74
CA ILE A 344 -18.36 14.82 -3.60
C ILE A 344 -19.05 15.98 -2.86
N ASN A 345 -20.17 15.71 -2.19
CA ASN A 345 -20.92 16.72 -1.45
C ASN A 345 -20.14 17.30 -0.27
N ASP A 346 -19.37 16.47 0.43
CA ASP A 346 -18.46 16.92 1.48
C ASP A 346 -17.34 17.80 0.92
N ALA A 347 -16.72 17.37 -0.19
CA ALA A 347 -15.66 18.13 -0.84
C ALA A 347 -16.17 19.50 -1.35
N LYS A 348 -17.44 19.63 -1.74
CA LYS A 348 -18.06 20.92 -2.10
C LYS A 348 -18.18 21.90 -0.94
N LEU A 349 -18.11 21.46 0.31
CA LEU A 349 -18.16 22.36 1.48
C LEU A 349 -16.88 23.20 1.60
N ARG A 350 -15.75 22.67 1.11
CA ARG A 350 -14.46 23.37 1.12
C ARG A 350 -14.48 24.59 0.18
N LYS A 351 -13.77 25.64 0.57
CA LYS A 351 -13.47 26.77 -0.32
C LYS A 351 -12.21 26.48 -1.14
N TYR A 352 -12.31 26.69 -2.45
CA TYR A 352 -11.20 26.52 -3.39
C TYR A 352 -10.78 27.89 -3.92
N HIS A 353 -9.50 28.19 -3.84
CA HIS A 353 -8.91 29.42 -4.37
C HIS A 353 -8.14 29.09 -5.65
N ILE A 354 -8.48 29.77 -6.75
CA ILE A 354 -7.86 29.57 -8.06
C ILE A 354 -7.57 30.96 -8.62
N SER A 355 -6.30 31.30 -8.82
CA SER A 355 -5.85 32.63 -9.26
C SER A 355 -5.95 32.84 -10.78
N SER A 356 -7.07 32.46 -11.38
CA SER A 356 -7.28 32.68 -12.82
C SER A 356 -8.24 33.83 -13.06
N ASN A 357 -8.01 34.59 -14.13
CA ASN A 357 -8.99 35.55 -14.65
C ASN A 357 -10.02 34.88 -15.57
N ASN A 358 -9.83 33.60 -15.91
CA ASN A 358 -10.71 32.84 -16.78
C ASN A 358 -11.75 32.06 -15.97
N LYS A 359 -13.01 32.49 -16.02
CA LYS A 359 -14.13 31.86 -15.30
C LYS A 359 -14.33 30.38 -15.63
N LEU A 360 -14.05 29.95 -16.86
CA LEU A 360 -14.18 28.54 -17.26
C LEU A 360 -13.07 27.70 -16.62
N GLU A 361 -11.85 28.25 -16.54
CA GLU A 361 -10.74 27.58 -15.85
C GLU A 361 -11.00 27.46 -14.36
N ILE A 362 -11.46 28.53 -13.71
CA ILE A 362 -11.84 28.48 -12.28
C ILE A 362 -12.86 27.37 -12.04
N LYS A 363 -13.91 27.30 -12.87
CA LYS A 363 -14.94 26.26 -12.75
C LYS A 363 -14.35 24.86 -12.93
N ASP A 364 -13.63 24.63 -14.02
CA ASP A 364 -13.03 23.34 -14.37
C ASP A 364 -12.03 22.84 -13.30
N CYS A 365 -11.12 23.71 -12.83
CA CYS A 365 -10.17 23.37 -11.78
C CYS A 365 -10.86 23.15 -10.42
N THR A 366 -11.92 23.91 -10.10
CA THR A 366 -12.70 23.68 -8.88
C THR A 366 -13.37 22.31 -8.91
N GLU A 367 -14.00 21.94 -10.02
CA GLU A 367 -14.66 20.64 -10.19
C GLU A 367 -13.65 19.49 -10.05
N LYS A 368 -12.47 19.62 -10.68
CA LYS A 368 -11.39 18.63 -10.57
C LYS A 368 -10.82 18.52 -9.16
N LEU A 369 -10.64 19.63 -8.43
CA LEU A 369 -10.21 19.61 -7.04
C LEU A 369 -11.25 18.93 -6.14
N ILE A 370 -12.54 19.23 -6.31
CA ILE A 370 -13.65 18.56 -5.61
C ILE A 370 -13.58 17.04 -5.85
N THR A 371 -13.46 16.62 -7.11
CA THR A 371 -13.31 15.21 -7.46
C THR A 371 -12.09 14.60 -6.79
N ALA A 372 -10.93 15.28 -6.83
CA ALA A 372 -9.69 14.76 -6.26
C ALA A 372 -9.80 14.50 -4.75
N PHE A 373 -10.28 15.47 -3.97
CA PHE A 373 -10.46 15.30 -2.51
C PHE A 373 -11.46 14.20 -2.18
N ALA A 374 -12.59 14.17 -2.88
CA ALA A 374 -13.61 13.15 -2.70
C ALA A 374 -13.08 11.75 -3.02
N PHE A 375 -12.39 11.60 -4.15
CA PHE A 375 -11.86 10.32 -4.60
C PHE A 375 -10.69 9.85 -3.74
N LYS A 376 -9.87 10.77 -3.20
CA LYS A 376 -8.82 10.44 -2.23
C LYS A 376 -9.41 9.78 -0.98
N ARG A 377 -10.46 10.39 -0.40
CA ARG A 377 -11.14 9.82 0.77
C ARG A 377 -11.84 8.51 0.43
N PHE A 378 -12.57 8.46 -0.69
CA PHE A 378 -13.26 7.25 -1.13
C PHE A 378 -12.30 6.07 -1.35
N LEU A 379 -11.14 6.31 -1.97
CA LEU A 379 -10.11 5.30 -2.18
C LEU A 379 -9.57 4.77 -0.83
N SER A 380 -9.28 5.66 0.11
CA SER A 380 -8.84 5.29 1.47
C SER A 380 -9.88 4.42 2.19
N ASP A 381 -11.16 4.80 2.12
CA ASP A 381 -12.24 4.02 2.73
C ASP A 381 -12.46 2.68 2.01
N ASN A 382 -12.23 2.60 0.69
CA ASN A 382 -12.26 1.35 -0.05
C ASN A 382 -11.13 0.41 0.38
N HIS A 383 -9.91 0.92 0.60
CA HIS A 383 -8.79 0.14 1.14
C HIS A 383 -9.13 -0.43 2.52
N ARG A 384 -9.71 0.39 3.40
CA ARG A 384 -10.15 -0.04 4.74
C ARG A 384 -11.23 -1.13 4.66
N LYS A 385 -12.23 -0.96 3.78
CA LYS A 385 -13.26 -1.99 3.53
C LYS A 385 -12.67 -3.30 3.02
N LYS A 386 -11.73 -3.25 2.07
CA LYS A 386 -11.00 -4.43 1.58
C LYS A 386 -10.19 -5.12 2.68
N ALA A 387 -9.72 -4.38 3.68
CA ALA A 387 -9.07 -4.91 4.88
C ALA A 387 -10.05 -5.45 5.95
N GLY A 388 -11.35 -5.47 5.68
CA GLY A 388 -12.38 -5.99 6.59
C GLY A 388 -12.89 -5.00 7.63
N VAL A 389 -12.55 -3.71 7.50
CA VAL A 389 -12.99 -2.65 8.41
C VAL A 389 -14.42 -2.20 8.06
N ASP A 390 -15.29 -2.13 9.06
CA ASP A 390 -16.68 -1.62 8.93
C ASP A 390 -16.67 -0.08 8.85
N VAL A 391 -16.40 0.45 7.66
CA VAL A 391 -16.34 1.91 7.43
C VAL A 391 -17.74 2.50 7.40
N LYS A 392 -18.05 3.35 8.39
CA LYS A 392 -19.34 4.03 8.54
C LYS A 392 -19.18 5.55 8.62
N ARG A 393 -20.10 6.27 7.99
CA ARG A 393 -20.13 7.73 8.03
C ARG A 393 -20.84 8.20 9.29
N ILE A 394 -20.19 9.05 10.08
CA ILE A 394 -20.78 9.64 11.29
C ILE A 394 -21.65 10.84 10.89
N LYS A 395 -22.91 10.85 11.35
CA LYS A 395 -23.84 12.00 11.23
C LYS A 395 -23.83 12.90 12.45
N SER A 396 -23.62 12.33 13.63
CA SER A 396 -23.52 13.09 14.88
C SER A 396 -22.74 12.34 15.93
N ILE A 397 -22.07 13.09 16.79
CA ILE A 397 -21.36 12.62 17.98
C ILE A 397 -21.92 13.38 19.20
N SER A 398 -22.19 12.65 20.27
CA SER A 398 -22.60 13.20 21.57
C SER A 398 -21.63 12.70 22.62
N ILE A 399 -20.91 13.60 23.28
CA ILE A 399 -19.98 13.27 24.37
C ILE A 399 -20.54 13.81 25.66
N ILE A 400 -20.61 12.96 26.68
CA ILE A 400 -21.04 13.28 28.03
C ILE A 400 -19.86 13.00 28.95
N ASN A 401 -19.50 13.95 29.80
CA ASN A 401 -18.53 13.79 30.88
C ASN A 401 -19.23 14.09 32.20
N LYS A 402 -19.07 13.21 33.19
CA LYS A 402 -19.71 13.32 34.48
C LYS A 402 -18.70 13.11 35.61
N SER A 403 -18.66 14.03 36.56
CA SER A 403 -17.86 13.90 37.79
C SER A 403 -18.52 12.94 38.79
N LEU A 404 -17.71 12.11 39.45
CA LEU A 404 -18.15 11.16 40.48
C LEU A 404 -17.56 11.49 41.86
N GLY A 405 -18.29 11.07 42.90
CA GLY A 405 -17.81 11.03 44.28
C GLY A 405 -17.40 12.41 44.85
N LEU A 406 -16.23 12.51 45.47
CA LEU A 406 -15.77 13.75 46.12
C LEU A 406 -15.53 14.93 45.14
N LEU A 407 -15.36 14.63 43.85
CA LEU A 407 -15.24 15.64 42.78
C LEU A 407 -16.59 16.19 42.32
N CYS A 408 -17.70 15.59 42.73
CA CYS A 408 -19.05 16.09 42.49
C CYS A 408 -19.40 17.30 43.42
N SER A 409 -18.41 18.13 43.74
CA SER A 409 -18.54 19.31 44.62
C SER A 409 -18.70 20.62 43.86
N SER A 410 -18.72 20.58 42.52
CA SER A 410 -19.06 21.70 41.65
C SER A 410 -20.57 21.85 41.47
N ASP A 411 -21.02 23.11 41.31
CA ASP A 411 -22.41 23.41 40.89
C ASP A 411 -22.78 22.64 39.60
N ILE A 412 -21.82 22.40 38.71
CA ILE A 412 -21.96 21.64 37.47
C ILE A 412 -21.27 20.28 37.61
N ALA A 413 -22.02 19.19 37.50
CA ALA A 413 -21.53 17.81 37.66
C ALA A 413 -21.43 17.03 36.35
N GLU A 414 -22.02 17.53 35.26
CA GLU A 414 -21.99 16.87 33.95
C GLU A 414 -21.95 17.89 32.80
N HIS A 415 -21.03 17.65 31.86
CA HIS A 415 -20.95 18.35 30.59
C HIS A 415 -21.45 17.43 29.48
N ARG A 416 -22.31 17.92 28.59
CA ARG A 416 -22.71 17.21 27.38
C ARG A 416 -22.54 18.07 26.15
N VAL A 417 -21.80 17.58 25.16
CA VAL A 417 -21.60 18.24 23.88
C VAL A 417 -22.17 17.37 22.76
N ASP A 418 -23.18 17.90 22.06
CA ASP A 418 -23.77 17.28 20.87
C ASP A 418 -23.27 18.03 19.61
N ILE A 419 -22.71 17.31 18.64
CA ILE A 419 -22.26 17.85 17.35
C ILE A 419 -22.95 17.09 16.23
N ASN A 420 -23.52 17.81 15.27
CA ASN A 420 -24.20 17.25 14.11
C ASN A 420 -23.55 17.72 12.80
N GLU A 421 -23.52 16.87 11.77
CA GLU A 421 -22.93 17.16 10.45
C GLU A 421 -23.47 18.43 9.76
N THR A 422 -24.63 18.93 10.18
CA THR A 422 -25.20 20.21 9.71
C THR A 422 -24.48 21.46 10.25
N GLY A 423 -23.54 21.31 11.18
CA GLY A 423 -22.80 22.39 11.85
C GLY A 423 -23.41 22.80 13.20
N LYS A 424 -24.53 22.22 13.62
CA LYS A 424 -25.14 22.52 14.92
C LYS A 424 -24.34 21.89 16.04
N VAL A 425 -23.87 22.71 16.98
CA VAL A 425 -23.19 22.29 18.20
C VAL A 425 -24.03 22.72 19.40
N LYS A 426 -24.27 21.82 20.34
CA LYS A 426 -24.99 22.12 21.59
C LYS A 426 -24.14 21.70 22.77
N HIS A 427 -24.11 22.54 23.79
CA HIS A 427 -23.38 22.26 25.01
C HIS A 427 -24.29 22.48 26.21
N PHE A 428 -24.47 21.43 27.00
CA PHE A 428 -25.34 21.42 28.17
C PHE A 428 -24.51 21.19 29.42
N LEU A 429 -24.85 21.91 30.48
CA LEU A 429 -24.26 21.79 31.80
C LEU A 429 -25.35 21.37 32.77
N TYR A 430 -25.15 20.29 33.50
CA TYR A 430 -26.12 19.77 34.46
C TYR A 430 -25.56 19.79 35.88
N ASN A 431 -26.42 20.15 36.83
CA ASN A 431 -26.12 20.07 38.25
C ASN A 431 -26.44 18.66 38.74
N GLY A 432 -25.68 18.12 39.70
CA GLY A 432 -25.75 16.71 40.13
C GLY A 432 -27.13 16.23 40.62
N GLU A 433 -28.04 17.14 40.95
CA GLU A 433 -29.36 16.86 41.53
C GLU A 433 -30.54 17.04 40.54
N SER A 434 -30.34 17.73 39.41
CA SER A 434 -31.42 18.15 38.50
C SER A 434 -31.37 17.42 37.15
N ARG A 435 -32.54 16.97 36.66
CA ARG A 435 -32.69 16.44 35.28
C ARG A 435 -32.73 17.53 34.20
N LYS A 436 -32.83 18.81 34.59
CA LYS A 436 -32.77 19.96 33.68
C LYS A 436 -31.38 20.55 33.71
N ALA A 437 -30.84 20.85 32.52
CA ALA A 437 -29.57 21.54 32.38
C ALA A 437 -29.66 22.91 33.08
N ALA A 438 -28.65 23.24 33.87
CA ALA A 438 -28.50 24.57 34.46
C ALA A 438 -28.21 25.61 33.39
N ASN A 439 -27.36 25.26 32.43
CA ASN A 439 -27.03 26.11 31.29
C ASN A 439 -27.12 25.29 29.99
N SER A 440 -27.53 25.95 28.91
CA SER A 440 -27.67 25.36 27.59
C SER A 440 -27.20 26.35 26.54
N TYR A 441 -26.10 26.01 25.86
CA TYR A 441 -25.48 26.83 24.83
C TYR A 441 -25.71 26.20 23.45
N TYR A 442 -25.97 27.03 22.46
CA TYR A 442 -26.27 26.62 21.09
C TYR A 442 -25.39 27.40 20.12
N TYR A 443 -24.56 26.69 19.37
CA TYR A 443 -23.60 27.26 18.43
C TYR A 443 -23.82 26.73 17.02
N ASN A 444 -23.30 27.48 16.04
CA ASN A 444 -23.26 27.06 14.64
C ASN A 444 -21.80 27.10 14.16
N ALA A 445 -21.21 25.92 14.03
CA ALA A 445 -19.91 25.73 13.40
C ALA A 445 -20.04 25.79 11.88
N ASP A 446 -18.95 26.15 11.21
CA ASP A 446 -18.85 26.03 9.77
C ASP A 446 -19.00 24.57 9.33
N LYS A 447 -19.77 24.33 8.25
CA LYS A 447 -20.11 22.99 7.79
C LYS A 447 -18.88 22.20 7.32
N TYR A 448 -17.92 22.87 6.67
CA TYR A 448 -16.69 22.23 6.23
C TYR A 448 -15.87 21.78 7.43
N TRP A 449 -15.63 22.67 8.41
CA TRP A 449 -14.88 22.31 9.61
C TRP A 449 -15.56 21.22 10.45
N THR A 450 -16.89 21.23 10.51
CA THR A 450 -17.66 20.17 11.16
C THR A 450 -17.49 18.82 10.45
N ARG A 451 -17.57 18.82 9.11
CA ARG A 451 -17.40 17.60 8.32
C ARG A 451 -15.96 17.07 8.34
N ASP A 452 -14.97 17.96 8.32
CA ASP A 452 -13.55 17.63 8.50
C ASP A 452 -13.30 16.93 9.84
N PHE A 453 -13.85 17.50 10.92
CA PHE A 453 -13.79 16.89 12.25
C PHE A 453 -14.42 15.49 12.27
N LEU A 454 -15.62 15.31 11.72
CA LEU A 454 -16.26 13.99 11.69
C LEU A 454 -15.47 12.99 10.82
N ASN A 455 -14.90 13.42 9.69
CA ASN A 455 -14.04 12.59 8.83
C ASN A 455 -12.76 12.13 9.53
N PHE A 456 -12.23 12.97 10.42
CA PHE A 456 -11.10 12.65 11.30
C PHE A 456 -11.48 11.60 12.36
N VAL A 457 -12.66 11.74 12.98
CA VAL A 457 -13.14 10.84 14.06
C VAL A 457 -13.56 9.45 13.54
N GLU A 458 -14.09 9.37 12.33
CA GLU A 458 -14.55 8.11 11.70
C GLU A 458 -13.52 6.96 11.76
N PRO A 459 -12.28 7.12 11.27
CA PRO A 459 -11.30 6.05 11.35
C PRO A 459 -10.90 5.71 12.78
N ILE A 460 -10.66 6.72 13.62
CA ILE A 460 -10.22 6.55 15.02
C ILE A 460 -11.24 5.73 15.83
N THR A 461 -12.51 6.11 15.74
CA THR A 461 -13.57 5.50 16.55
C THR A 461 -14.00 4.13 16.05
N THR A 462 -13.60 3.73 14.84
CA THR A 462 -13.83 2.37 14.35
C THR A 462 -13.09 1.37 15.25
N ASP A 463 -11.84 1.69 15.61
CA ASP A 463 -10.94 0.83 16.38
C ASP A 463 -11.10 0.97 17.90
N TRP A 464 -11.89 1.95 18.38
CA TRP A 464 -12.17 2.08 19.81
C TRP A 464 -12.94 0.87 20.35
N GLU A 465 -12.53 0.39 21.53
CA GLU A 465 -13.29 -0.58 22.31
C GLU A 465 -14.62 0.01 22.79
N LYS A 466 -15.53 -0.84 23.28
CA LYS A 466 -16.85 -0.37 23.77
C LYS A 466 -16.77 0.18 25.20
N ASP A 467 -15.77 -0.22 25.97
CA ASP A 467 -15.65 0.10 27.39
C ASP A 467 -14.17 0.28 27.78
N TYR A 468 -13.82 1.50 28.21
CA TYR A 468 -12.51 1.88 28.73
C TYR A 468 -12.55 2.12 30.24
N SER A 469 -13.50 1.49 30.94
CA SER A 469 -13.66 1.66 32.39
C SER A 469 -12.67 0.79 33.16
N ILE A 470 -12.01 1.38 34.16
CA ILE A 470 -11.26 0.68 35.21
C ILE A 470 -11.93 0.90 36.58
N ASP A 471 -11.70 0.02 37.56
CA ASP A 471 -12.22 0.23 38.91
C ASP A 471 -11.59 1.48 39.54
N MET A 472 -12.43 2.40 40.00
CA MET A 472 -12.01 3.66 40.62
C MET A 472 -12.97 4.08 41.74
N CYS A 473 -12.43 4.75 42.77
CA CYS A 473 -13.22 5.25 43.90
C CYS A 473 -13.79 6.66 43.68
N ASP A 474 -13.05 7.52 42.95
CA ASP A 474 -13.41 8.91 42.63
C ASP A 474 -12.80 9.29 41.26
N GLY A 475 -13.41 10.20 40.50
CA GLY A 475 -12.92 10.69 39.20
C GLY A 475 -14.04 11.08 38.23
N TYR A 476 -13.87 10.80 36.93
CA TYR A 476 -14.83 11.13 35.89
C TYR A 476 -15.27 9.89 35.12
N GLU A 477 -16.53 9.85 34.71
CA GLU A 477 -17.04 8.91 33.71
C GLU A 477 -17.41 9.68 32.45
N TRP A 478 -17.06 9.13 31.29
CA TRP A 478 -17.43 9.68 30.01
C TRP A 478 -18.19 8.66 29.17
N ARG A 479 -19.04 9.19 28.29
CA ARG A 479 -19.86 8.44 27.35
C ARG A 479 -19.85 9.15 26.00
N CYS A 480 -19.53 8.42 24.95
CA CYS A 480 -19.56 8.87 23.57
C CYS A 480 -20.59 8.06 22.76
N ASP A 481 -21.64 8.73 22.31
CA ASP A 481 -22.68 8.18 21.43
C ASP A 481 -22.45 8.66 19.99
N LEU A 482 -22.14 7.72 19.09
CA LEU A 482 -21.99 7.94 17.65
C LEU A 482 -23.26 7.49 16.93
N LYS A 483 -23.79 8.33 16.04
CA LYS A 483 -24.87 7.96 15.12
C LYS A 483 -24.38 7.98 13.69
N TYR A 484 -24.64 6.89 12.96
CA TYR A 484 -24.18 6.70 11.59
C TYR A 484 -25.27 7.01 10.57
N ASP A 485 -24.85 7.13 9.31
CA ASP A 485 -25.76 7.46 8.20
C ASP A 485 -26.72 6.33 7.83
N ASP A 486 -26.29 5.08 8.03
CA ASP A 486 -27.06 3.84 7.89
C ASP A 486 -28.12 3.62 9.00
N GLY A 487 -28.19 4.54 9.98
CA GLY A 487 -29.13 4.48 11.10
C GLY A 487 -28.64 3.68 12.31
N THR A 488 -27.49 3.02 12.21
CA THR A 488 -26.87 2.34 13.36
C THR A 488 -26.23 3.34 14.33
N SER A 489 -25.87 2.89 15.53
CA SER A 489 -25.17 3.70 16.52
C SER A 489 -24.11 2.88 17.26
N LYS A 490 -23.07 3.56 17.74
CA LYS A 490 -22.03 2.98 18.59
C LYS A 490 -21.96 3.79 19.87
N LEU A 491 -22.16 3.10 20.99
CA LEU A 491 -21.98 3.64 22.33
C LEU A 491 -20.63 3.17 22.86
N ILE A 492 -19.83 4.13 23.30
CA ILE A 492 -18.52 3.91 23.90
C ILE A 492 -18.55 4.62 25.25
N LYS A 493 -18.04 3.98 26.29
CA LYS A 493 -17.95 4.56 27.63
C LYS A 493 -16.60 4.26 28.24
N GLY A 494 -16.25 5.00 29.27
CA GLY A 494 -15.04 4.75 30.03
C GLY A 494 -14.84 5.78 31.12
N ASN A 495 -13.74 5.61 31.84
CA ASN A 495 -13.24 6.59 32.80
C ASN A 495 -11.73 6.86 32.63
N VAL A 496 -11.09 6.15 31.69
CA VAL A 496 -9.77 6.46 31.16
C VAL A 496 -9.95 7.04 29.74
N PRO A 497 -9.20 8.09 29.35
CA PRO A 497 -9.30 8.63 28.00
C PRO A 497 -8.95 7.59 26.93
N PRO A 498 -9.75 7.45 25.86
CA PRO A 498 -9.45 6.51 24.78
C PRO A 498 -8.29 7.04 23.91
N PRO A 499 -7.66 6.20 23.07
CA PRO A 499 -6.61 6.64 22.16
C PRO A 499 -7.04 7.82 21.28
N PHE A 500 -6.17 8.81 21.10
CA PHE A 500 -6.41 10.05 20.34
C PHE A 500 -7.50 10.99 20.90
N SER A 501 -7.97 10.75 22.12
CA SER A 501 -8.97 11.63 22.77
C SER A 501 -8.53 13.08 22.85
N ASP A 502 -7.27 13.37 23.18
CA ASP A 502 -6.74 14.74 23.24
C ASP A 502 -6.89 15.50 21.90
N ASP A 503 -6.65 14.84 20.77
CA ASP A 503 -6.82 15.43 19.44
C ASP A 503 -8.31 15.64 19.10
N VAL A 504 -9.17 14.71 19.51
CA VAL A 504 -10.63 14.84 19.37
C VAL A 504 -11.11 16.04 20.19
N GLU A 505 -10.70 16.16 21.45
CA GLU A 505 -11.05 17.29 22.31
C GLU A 505 -10.57 18.61 21.72
N ARG A 506 -9.30 18.68 21.32
CA ARG A 506 -8.69 19.88 20.74
C ARG A 506 -9.46 20.34 19.49
N ARG A 507 -9.84 19.41 18.61
CA ARG A 507 -10.64 19.75 17.42
C ARG A 507 -12.04 20.22 17.80
N ILE A 508 -12.70 19.58 18.76
CA ILE A 508 -14.03 20.02 19.25
C ILE A 508 -13.95 21.45 19.78
N ARG A 509 -12.98 21.74 20.65
CA ARG A 509 -12.77 23.09 21.23
C ARG A 509 -12.50 24.16 20.17
N ASN A 510 -11.96 23.76 19.02
CA ASN A 510 -11.68 24.66 17.90
C ASN A 510 -12.84 24.78 16.89
N LEU A 511 -13.93 24.01 17.02
CA LEU A 511 -15.07 24.10 16.10
C LEU A 511 -15.85 25.41 16.28
N VAL A 512 -15.96 25.89 17.52
CA VAL A 512 -16.66 27.13 17.90
C VAL A 512 -15.97 27.77 19.10
N ALA A 513 -16.16 29.07 19.27
CA ALA A 513 -15.79 29.75 20.52
C ALA A 513 -16.87 29.42 21.58
N PHE A 514 -16.57 28.47 22.47
CA PHE A 514 -17.47 28.10 23.55
C PHE A 514 -17.53 29.20 24.63
N ASP A 515 -18.73 29.48 25.13
CA ASP A 515 -18.93 30.35 26.30
C ASP A 515 -18.32 29.74 27.57
N GLU A 516 -18.40 28.41 27.69
CA GLU A 516 -17.76 27.64 28.75
C GLU A 516 -16.98 26.46 28.16
N ALA A 517 -15.73 26.29 28.59
CA ALA A 517 -14.88 25.24 28.09
C ALA A 517 -15.49 23.85 28.40
N PRO A 518 -15.79 23.00 27.40
CA PRO A 518 -16.39 21.70 27.67
C PRO A 518 -15.38 20.75 28.31
N MET A 519 -15.79 19.97 29.32
CA MET A 519 -15.07 18.77 29.75
C MET A 519 -15.58 17.57 28.97
N LEU A 520 -14.70 16.71 28.44
CA LEU A 520 -15.06 15.67 27.47
C LEU A 520 -14.56 14.29 27.89
N PHE A 521 -13.29 13.96 27.69
CA PHE A 521 -12.69 12.68 28.08
C PHE A 521 -11.77 12.81 29.30
N THR A 522 -11.27 14.02 29.54
CA THR A 522 -10.39 14.39 30.67
C THR A 522 -11.01 15.41 31.62
#